data_AF-A0A3D8VDH3-F1
#
_entry.id   AF-A0A3D8VDH3-F1
#
_cell.length_a   1.000
_cell.length_b   1.000
_cell.length_c   1.000
_cell.angle_alpha   90.00
_cell.angle_beta   90.00
_cell.angle_gamma   90.00
#
_symmetry.space_group_name_H-M   'P 1'
#
loop_
_entity.id
_entity.type
_entity.pdbx_description
1 polymer ?
#
loop_
_entity_poly.entity_id
_entity_poly.type
_entity_poly.pdbx_seq_one_letter_code
_entity_poly.pdbx_strand_id
1 'polypeptide(L)'
;MALALSSALYTNLAHAQDAASADPAVWGPYATLVGRTFAGQDVSGWPNYASKSRSIQWEEPGKVMVETGTDPRGSEIPKMRILPGKRPGELLFDVARAPNATARVVDAKTLVFDQMMGYETTVSLSDNGYDMKVTKRGELQASATYRDTASEAYAAHAAQQVEKEAADKVAARNALRAAGVPATPAADAPADRVFAYQEPVRGPWGTLQVTRGKAWEAGACFAAVYINGRWAARLEDAETARFKVPAGKVEVAVAADPQGRGTCRFGQSTQEVHETVLAKGETVHVYFAYNGGAKFSEAVQAPVAP
;
A
#
# COMPACT_ATOMS: atom_id res chain seq x y z
N MET A 1 8.55 -9.73 30.88
CA MET A 1 9.81 -9.11 30.45
C MET A 1 10.91 -10.10 30.04
N ALA A 2 10.87 -11.38 30.47
CA ALA A 2 11.90 -12.38 30.12
C ALA A 2 11.78 -12.96 28.68
N LEU A 3 10.59 -13.00 28.07
CA LEU A 3 10.40 -13.56 26.71
C LEU A 3 10.97 -12.67 25.59
N ALA A 4 10.94 -11.35 25.74
CA ALA A 4 11.47 -10.43 24.72
C ALA A 4 13.01 -10.45 24.63
N LEU A 5 13.68 -10.65 25.77
CA LEU A 5 15.14 -10.80 25.84
C LEU A 5 15.60 -12.10 25.16
N SER A 6 14.83 -13.18 25.29
CA SER A 6 15.16 -14.47 24.66
C SER A 6 15.08 -14.41 23.14
N SER A 7 14.04 -13.79 22.56
CA SER A 7 13.96 -13.63 21.10
C SER A 7 15.06 -12.74 20.55
N ALA A 8 15.36 -11.60 21.18
CA ALA A 8 16.44 -10.71 20.72
C ALA A 8 17.83 -11.37 20.78
N LEU A 9 18.08 -12.20 21.80
CA LEU A 9 19.33 -12.97 21.92
C LEU A 9 19.43 -14.09 20.88
N TYR A 10 18.34 -14.82 20.62
CA TYR A 10 18.29 -15.85 19.58
C TYR A 10 18.48 -15.26 18.18
N THR A 11 17.83 -14.13 17.88
CA THR A 11 17.99 -13.45 16.60
C THR A 11 19.42 -12.96 16.42
N ASN A 12 20.06 -12.40 17.45
CA ASN A 12 21.46 -11.96 17.38
C ASN A 12 22.45 -13.13 17.22
N LEU A 13 22.21 -14.27 17.88
CA LEU A 13 23.05 -15.47 17.75
C LEU A 13 22.93 -16.11 16.35
N ALA A 14 21.73 -16.15 15.78
CA ALA A 14 21.50 -16.63 14.43
C ALA A 14 22.21 -15.74 13.39
N HIS A 15 22.05 -14.41 13.47
CA HIS A 15 22.76 -13.47 12.59
C HIS A 15 24.29 -13.58 12.73
N ALA A 16 24.81 -13.82 13.93
CA ALA A 16 26.24 -14.01 14.16
C ALA A 16 26.78 -15.32 13.55
N GLN A 17 26.01 -16.41 13.60
CA GLN A 17 26.35 -17.69 12.95
C GLN A 17 26.24 -17.59 11.42
N ASP A 18 25.26 -16.85 10.92
CA ASP A 18 25.06 -16.60 9.49
C ASP A 18 26.19 -15.76 8.90
N ALA A 19 26.65 -14.72 9.61
CA ALA A 19 27.79 -13.90 9.19
C ALA A 19 29.12 -14.68 9.24
N ALA A 20 29.31 -15.55 10.23
CA ALA A 20 30.53 -16.35 10.38
C ALA A 20 30.69 -17.45 9.30
N SER A 21 29.60 -17.85 8.65
CA SER A 21 29.61 -18.87 7.59
C SER A 21 29.78 -18.28 6.19
N ALA A 22 29.69 -16.96 6.02
CA ALA A 22 29.83 -16.29 4.72
C ALA A 22 31.27 -15.83 4.47
N ASP A 23 32.15 -16.72 3.98
CA ASP A 23 33.49 -16.33 3.54
C ASP A 23 33.39 -15.24 2.44
N PRO A 24 33.84 -13.98 2.72
CA PRO A 24 33.76 -12.90 1.74
C PRO A 24 34.56 -13.18 0.46
N ALA A 25 35.56 -14.08 0.50
CA ALA A 25 36.30 -14.48 -0.69
C ALA A 25 35.45 -15.34 -1.65
N VAL A 26 34.44 -16.04 -1.12
CA VAL A 26 33.53 -16.90 -1.89
C VAL A 26 32.27 -16.13 -2.28
N TRP A 27 31.67 -15.44 -1.31
CA TRP A 27 30.34 -14.84 -1.45
C TRP A 27 30.38 -13.34 -1.79
N GLY A 28 31.57 -12.73 -1.71
CA GLY A 28 31.79 -11.34 -2.05
C GLY A 28 30.85 -10.39 -1.28
N PRO A 29 30.36 -9.30 -1.92
CA PRO A 29 29.39 -8.39 -1.32
C PRO A 29 28.11 -9.09 -0.82
N TYR A 30 27.68 -10.16 -1.48
CA TYR A 30 26.40 -10.81 -1.20
C TYR A 30 26.35 -11.44 0.21
N ALA A 31 27.51 -11.77 0.79
CA ALA A 31 27.65 -12.19 2.19
C ALA A 31 27.00 -11.22 3.19
N THR A 32 27.06 -9.91 2.90
CA THR A 32 26.56 -8.85 3.79
C THR A 32 25.04 -8.70 3.78
N LEU A 33 24.36 -9.43 2.89
CA LEU A 33 22.90 -9.39 2.73
C LEU A 33 22.21 -10.53 3.49
N VAL A 34 22.95 -11.56 3.90
CA VAL A 34 22.38 -12.74 4.56
C VAL A 34 21.81 -12.37 5.93
N GLY A 35 20.69 -13.00 6.29
CA GLY A 35 19.95 -12.72 7.51
C GLY A 35 18.99 -11.55 7.37
N ARG A 36 19.12 -10.72 6.33
CA ARG A 36 18.42 -9.45 6.20
C ARG A 36 17.20 -9.55 5.28
N THR A 37 16.25 -8.66 5.52
CA THR A 37 15.04 -8.48 4.70
C THR A 37 14.99 -7.07 4.17
N PHE A 38 14.73 -6.92 2.88
CA PHE A 38 14.75 -5.66 2.17
C PHE A 38 13.40 -5.36 1.53
N ALA A 39 12.97 -4.10 1.63
CA ALA A 39 11.82 -3.58 0.90
C ALA A 39 12.30 -2.92 -0.40
N GLY A 40 11.76 -3.37 -1.54
CA GLY A 40 12.12 -2.85 -2.86
C GLY A 40 11.22 -1.71 -3.31
N GLN A 41 11.81 -0.76 -4.03
CA GLN A 41 11.11 0.36 -4.64
C GLN A 41 11.63 0.59 -6.06
N ASP A 42 10.71 0.72 -7.02
CA ASP A 42 11.03 1.15 -8.38
C ASP A 42 11.52 2.61 -8.36
N VAL A 43 12.62 2.86 -9.06
CA VAL A 43 13.19 4.21 -9.23
C VAL A 43 12.94 4.71 -10.64
N SER A 44 13.12 3.87 -11.66
CA SER A 44 12.86 4.23 -13.06
C SER A 44 12.71 3.01 -13.96
N GLY A 45 12.14 3.23 -15.14
CA GLY A 45 12.04 2.23 -16.20
C GLY A 45 10.79 1.35 -16.11
N TRP A 46 10.97 0.04 -16.03
CA TRP A 46 9.88 -0.92 -16.06
C TRP A 46 9.02 -0.87 -14.78
N PRO A 47 7.67 -0.79 -14.91
CA PRO A 47 6.80 -0.82 -13.74
C PRO A 47 6.79 -2.22 -13.11
N ASN A 48 6.76 -2.27 -11.77
CA ASN A 48 6.78 -3.51 -10.99
C ASN A 48 8.07 -4.31 -11.19
N TYR A 49 9.19 -3.64 -11.42
CA TYR A 49 10.49 -4.28 -11.56
C TYR A 49 11.04 -4.73 -10.21
N ALA A 50 10.95 -3.87 -9.20
CA ALA A 50 11.30 -4.16 -7.83
C ALA A 50 10.29 -5.15 -7.23
N SER A 51 10.78 -6.20 -6.60
CA SER A 51 9.94 -7.00 -5.70
C SER A 51 9.64 -6.18 -4.45
N LYS A 52 8.42 -6.32 -3.92
CA LYS A 52 8.01 -5.65 -2.68
C LYS A 52 8.90 -6.02 -1.51
N SER A 53 9.29 -7.29 -1.42
CA SER A 53 10.21 -7.78 -0.39
C SER A 53 11.23 -8.76 -0.98
N ARG A 54 12.44 -8.78 -0.42
CA ARG A 54 13.46 -9.82 -0.62
C ARG A 54 14.10 -10.16 0.71
N SER A 55 14.27 -11.44 0.99
CA SER A 55 14.95 -11.96 2.18
C SER A 55 16.03 -12.91 1.72
N ILE A 56 17.25 -12.71 2.20
CA ILE A 56 18.38 -13.61 1.92
C ILE A 56 18.71 -14.36 3.20
N GLN A 57 18.74 -15.69 3.13
CA GLN A 57 19.00 -16.57 4.28
C GLN A 57 19.92 -17.72 3.86
N TRP A 58 20.54 -18.39 4.83
CA TRP A 58 21.18 -19.67 4.57
C TRP A 58 20.12 -20.77 4.44
N GLU A 59 20.20 -21.55 3.37
CA GLU A 59 19.58 -22.87 3.31
C GLU A 59 20.52 -23.91 3.91
N GLU A 60 21.81 -23.81 3.54
CA GLU A 60 22.90 -24.57 4.13
C GLU A 60 24.05 -23.58 4.46
N PRO A 61 24.34 -23.31 5.74
CA PRO A 61 25.35 -22.34 6.14
C PRO A 61 26.69 -22.54 5.43
N GLY A 62 27.19 -21.48 4.78
CA GLY A 62 28.44 -21.48 4.03
C GLY A 62 28.42 -22.19 2.67
N LYS A 63 27.30 -22.83 2.30
CA LYS A 63 27.18 -23.64 1.08
C LYS A 63 26.11 -23.17 0.12
N VAL A 64 24.91 -22.88 0.63
CA VAL A 64 23.75 -22.51 -0.19
C VAL A 64 22.96 -21.42 0.50
N MET A 65 22.86 -20.25 -0.13
CA MET A 65 21.91 -19.22 0.27
C MET A 65 20.61 -19.40 -0.50
N VAL A 66 19.54 -18.89 0.09
CA VAL A 66 18.25 -18.75 -0.56
C VAL A 66 17.83 -17.30 -0.53
N GLU A 67 17.36 -16.81 -1.67
CA GLU A 67 16.56 -15.59 -1.75
C GLU A 67 15.08 -15.94 -1.96
N THR A 68 14.24 -15.37 -1.11
CA THR A 68 12.77 -15.44 -1.18
C THR A 68 12.17 -14.04 -1.12
N GLY A 69 10.91 -13.87 -1.47
CA GLY A 69 10.28 -12.57 -1.39
C GLY A 69 8.88 -12.54 -1.98
N THR A 70 8.35 -11.34 -2.17
CA THR A 70 7.02 -11.12 -2.75
C THR A 70 7.09 -10.07 -3.84
N ASP A 71 6.32 -10.25 -4.90
CA ASP A 71 6.11 -9.24 -5.95
C ASP A 71 5.31 -8.03 -5.40
N PRO A 72 5.18 -6.92 -6.16
CA PRO A 72 4.38 -5.77 -5.77
C PRO A 72 2.91 -6.07 -5.40
N ARG A 73 2.37 -7.20 -5.89
CA ARG A 73 0.99 -7.65 -5.61
C ARG A 73 0.91 -8.56 -4.39
N GLY A 74 2.04 -8.88 -3.75
CA GLY A 74 2.12 -9.75 -2.58
C GLY A 74 2.18 -11.24 -2.90
N SER A 75 2.31 -11.63 -4.18
CA SER A 75 2.52 -13.03 -4.55
C SER A 75 3.97 -13.42 -4.32
N GLU A 76 4.24 -14.63 -3.84
CA GLU A 76 5.60 -15.13 -3.67
C GLU A 76 6.37 -15.13 -4.99
N ILE A 77 7.59 -14.59 -4.97
CA ILE A 77 8.51 -14.72 -6.11
C ILE A 77 9.15 -16.11 -6.09
N PRO A 78 9.56 -16.65 -7.26
CA PRO A 78 10.26 -17.92 -7.31
C PRO A 78 11.48 -17.91 -6.38
N LYS A 79 11.55 -18.91 -5.49
CA LYS A 79 12.72 -19.16 -4.64
C LYS A 79 13.96 -19.28 -5.51
N MET A 80 15.00 -18.56 -5.13
CA MET A 80 16.29 -18.54 -5.83
C MET A 80 17.36 -19.12 -4.91
N ARG A 81 18.01 -20.20 -5.34
CA ARG A 81 19.14 -20.77 -4.62
C ARG A 81 20.42 -20.18 -5.16
N ILE A 82 21.34 -19.84 -4.28
CA ILE A 82 22.58 -19.14 -4.62
C ILE A 82 23.73 -20.00 -4.10
N LEU A 83 24.61 -20.38 -5.02
CA LEU A 83 25.74 -21.27 -4.77
C LEU A 83 27.04 -20.59 -5.20
N PRO A 84 28.19 -20.99 -4.65
CA PRO A 84 29.48 -20.62 -5.21
C PRO A 84 29.59 -21.09 -6.66
N GLY A 85 30.11 -20.23 -7.52
CA GLY A 85 30.40 -20.55 -8.92
C GLY A 85 31.63 -21.46 -9.06
N LYS A 86 31.93 -21.86 -10.30
CA LYS A 86 33.08 -22.72 -10.59
C LYS A 86 34.42 -22.00 -10.44
N ARG A 87 34.42 -20.67 -10.48
CA ARG A 87 35.60 -19.81 -10.36
C ARG A 87 35.48 -18.91 -9.12
N PRO A 88 36.59 -18.54 -8.48
CA PRO A 88 36.58 -17.53 -7.42
C PRO A 88 35.89 -16.23 -7.88
N GLY A 89 35.00 -15.68 -7.05
CA GLY A 89 34.24 -14.47 -7.36
C GLY A 89 33.06 -14.66 -8.33
N GLU A 90 32.70 -15.89 -8.68
CA GLU A 90 31.50 -16.23 -9.44
C GLU A 90 30.42 -16.78 -8.49
N LEU A 91 29.17 -16.39 -8.69
CA LEU A 91 28.00 -16.91 -7.97
C LEU A 91 27.01 -17.50 -8.97
N LEU A 92 26.47 -18.67 -8.64
CA LEU A 92 25.45 -19.36 -9.41
C LEU A 92 24.08 -19.13 -8.77
N PHE A 93 23.13 -18.62 -9.56
CA PHE A 93 21.75 -18.40 -9.21
C PHE A 93 20.89 -19.45 -9.91
N ASP A 94 20.42 -20.41 -9.13
CA ASP A 94 19.52 -21.47 -9.57
C ASP A 94 18.07 -21.05 -9.30
N VAL A 95 17.40 -20.63 -10.38
CA VAL A 95 15.98 -20.30 -10.41
C VAL A 95 15.28 -21.12 -11.48
N ALA A 96 14.09 -21.62 -11.17
CA ALA A 96 13.31 -22.46 -12.08
C ALA A 96 13.06 -21.84 -13.47
N ARG A 97 13.02 -20.49 -13.55
CA ARG A 97 12.77 -19.77 -14.81
C ARG A 97 14.04 -19.40 -15.59
N ALA A 98 15.22 -19.50 -14.98
CA ALA A 98 16.51 -19.18 -15.60
C ALA A 98 17.61 -20.00 -14.91
N PRO A 99 17.62 -21.33 -15.12
CA PRO A 99 18.58 -22.20 -14.46
C PRO A 99 20.01 -21.83 -14.90
N ASN A 100 20.92 -21.78 -13.93
CA ASN A 100 22.33 -21.43 -14.11
C ASN A 100 22.62 -19.97 -14.50
N ALA A 101 21.80 -19.01 -14.05
CA ALA A 101 22.20 -17.62 -14.12
C ALA A 101 23.47 -17.39 -13.29
N THR A 102 24.45 -16.66 -13.82
CA THR A 102 25.72 -16.41 -13.14
C THR A 102 25.88 -14.92 -12.85
N ALA A 103 26.35 -14.59 -11.65
CA ALA A 103 26.84 -13.26 -11.34
C ALA A 103 28.34 -13.28 -11.08
N ARG A 104 28.98 -12.15 -11.33
CA ARG A 104 30.39 -11.92 -11.07
C ARG A 104 30.53 -10.83 -10.02
N VAL A 105 31.33 -11.11 -9.00
CA VAL A 105 31.79 -10.11 -8.05
C VAL A 105 32.82 -9.23 -8.76
N VAL A 106 32.50 -7.94 -8.91
CA VAL A 106 33.38 -6.96 -9.54
C VAL A 106 34.30 -6.34 -8.50
N ASP A 107 33.73 -6.00 -7.35
CA ASP A 107 34.45 -5.44 -6.21
C ASP A 107 33.68 -5.75 -4.90
N ALA A 108 34.16 -5.19 -3.78
CA ALA A 108 33.60 -5.43 -2.44
C ALA A 108 32.14 -4.99 -2.26
N LYS A 109 31.58 -4.19 -3.17
CA LYS A 109 30.20 -3.66 -3.13
C LYS A 109 29.42 -3.91 -4.42
N THR A 110 30.02 -4.48 -5.45
CA THR A 110 29.39 -4.56 -6.77
C THR A 110 29.34 -6.00 -7.30
N LEU A 111 28.14 -6.42 -7.70
CA LEU A 111 27.93 -7.61 -8.52
C LEU A 111 27.39 -7.24 -9.90
N VAL A 112 27.79 -8.01 -10.90
CA VAL A 112 27.25 -7.89 -12.26
C VAL A 112 26.70 -9.23 -12.71
N PHE A 113 25.46 -9.23 -13.18
CA PHE A 113 24.79 -10.36 -13.80
C PHE A 113 24.79 -10.12 -15.31
N ASP A 114 25.55 -10.95 -16.01
CA ASP A 114 25.50 -11.00 -17.46
C ASP A 114 24.21 -11.73 -17.87
N GLN A 115 23.28 -11.03 -18.50
CA GLN A 115 22.03 -11.61 -18.98
C GLN A 115 22.09 -11.82 -20.50
N MET A 116 21.26 -12.74 -20.99
CA MET A 116 21.15 -12.97 -22.43
C MET A 116 20.69 -11.70 -23.17
N MET A 117 21.02 -11.61 -24.46
CA MET A 117 20.57 -10.54 -25.36
C MET A 117 21.10 -9.13 -25.04
N GLY A 118 22.28 -9.04 -24.41
CA GLY A 118 22.99 -7.78 -24.17
C GLY A 118 22.41 -6.94 -23.03
N TYR A 119 21.66 -7.58 -22.14
CA TYR A 119 21.25 -7.00 -20.87
C TYR A 119 22.32 -7.27 -19.83
N GLU A 120 22.54 -6.30 -18.96
CA GLU A 120 23.44 -6.40 -17.82
C GLU A 120 22.69 -5.88 -16.60
N THR A 121 22.69 -6.65 -15.50
CA THR A 121 22.17 -6.17 -14.22
C THR A 121 23.33 -5.92 -13.26
N THR A 122 23.47 -4.69 -12.79
CA THR A 122 24.42 -4.34 -11.73
C THR A 122 23.69 -4.27 -10.40
N VAL A 123 24.29 -4.85 -9.36
CA VAL A 123 23.85 -4.73 -7.97
C VAL A 123 24.94 -4.00 -7.19
N SER A 124 24.61 -2.85 -6.60
CA SER A 124 25.54 -2.01 -5.84
C SER A 124 25.09 -1.93 -4.39
N LEU A 125 25.91 -2.43 -3.48
CA LEU A 125 25.59 -2.53 -2.06
C LEU A 125 25.94 -1.25 -1.31
N SER A 126 25.14 -0.99 -0.28
CA SER A 126 25.30 0.06 0.70
C SER A 126 25.09 -0.53 2.10
N ASP A 127 25.38 0.24 3.14
CA ASP A 127 25.29 -0.25 4.51
C ASP A 127 23.84 -0.63 4.88
N ASN A 128 22.86 0.07 4.30
CA ASN A 128 21.43 -0.07 4.62
C ASN A 128 20.62 -0.75 3.51
N GLY A 129 21.25 -1.42 2.56
CA GLY A 129 20.55 -1.95 1.40
C GLY A 129 21.40 -2.07 0.15
N TYR A 130 20.75 -2.13 -1.01
CA TYR A 130 21.43 -2.19 -2.30
C TYR A 130 20.56 -1.61 -3.41
N ASP A 131 21.21 -1.16 -4.47
CA ASP A 131 20.56 -0.72 -5.70
C ASP A 131 20.74 -1.77 -6.78
N MET A 132 19.73 -1.95 -7.61
CA MET A 132 19.78 -2.76 -8.82
C MET A 132 19.57 -1.87 -10.04
N LYS A 133 20.40 -2.03 -11.07
CA LYS A 133 20.27 -1.34 -12.35
C LYS A 133 20.35 -2.34 -13.48
N VAL A 134 19.40 -2.29 -14.41
CA VAL A 134 19.44 -3.06 -15.64
C VAL A 134 19.80 -2.11 -16.78
N THR A 135 20.87 -2.42 -17.50
CA THR A 135 21.24 -1.71 -18.71
C THR A 135 21.16 -2.62 -19.93
N LYS A 136 20.99 -2.03 -21.10
CA LYS A 136 21.10 -2.72 -22.38
C LYS A 136 21.96 -1.87 -23.29
N ARG A 137 23.12 -2.38 -23.70
CA ARG A 137 24.11 -1.63 -24.50
C ARG A 137 24.45 -0.25 -23.89
N GLY A 138 24.54 -0.18 -22.56
CA GLY A 138 24.86 1.03 -21.81
C GLY A 138 23.68 1.96 -21.49
N GLU A 139 22.48 1.70 -22.04
CA GLU A 139 21.29 2.48 -21.73
C GLU A 139 20.52 1.90 -20.54
N LEU A 140 20.17 2.74 -19.57
CA LEU A 140 19.36 2.34 -18.41
C LEU A 140 17.95 1.92 -18.84
N GLN A 141 17.60 0.67 -18.55
CA GLN A 141 16.27 0.11 -18.84
C GLN A 141 15.37 0.11 -17.61
N ALA A 142 15.93 -0.17 -16.43
CA ALA A 142 15.23 -0.14 -15.16
C ALA A 142 16.20 0.05 -13.99
N SER A 143 15.72 0.64 -12.90
CA SER A 143 16.44 0.62 -11.62
C SER A 143 15.51 0.51 -10.43
N ALA A 144 15.99 -0.14 -9.37
CA ALA A 144 15.30 -0.31 -8.11
C ALA A 144 16.25 -0.10 -6.94
N THR A 145 15.70 0.37 -5.81
CA THR A 145 16.41 0.47 -4.54
C THR A 145 15.78 -0.46 -3.52
N TYR A 146 16.61 -1.21 -2.81
CA TYR A 146 16.21 -2.14 -1.77
C TYR A 146 16.77 -1.66 -0.44
N ARG A 147 15.90 -1.39 0.54
CA ARG A 147 16.28 -0.89 1.87
C ARG A 147 16.04 -1.95 2.92
N ASP A 148 17.02 -2.16 3.79
CA ASP A 148 16.92 -3.09 4.92
C ASP A 148 15.82 -2.63 5.87
N THR A 149 14.82 -3.49 6.04
CA THR A 149 13.65 -3.24 6.88
C THR A 149 13.97 -3.08 8.36
N ALA A 150 15.12 -3.57 8.83
CA ALA A 150 15.59 -3.39 10.20
C ALA A 150 16.40 -2.09 10.41
N SER A 151 16.70 -1.35 9.35
CA SER A 151 17.53 -0.14 9.44
C SER A 151 16.74 1.09 9.89
N GLU A 152 17.40 2.00 10.61
CA GLU A 152 16.84 3.32 10.95
C GLU A 152 16.51 4.13 9.68
N ALA A 153 17.29 3.97 8.62
CA ALA A 153 17.05 4.60 7.33
C ALA A 153 15.72 4.15 6.70
N TYR A 154 15.38 2.86 6.82
CA TYR A 154 14.07 2.38 6.38
C TYR A 154 12.95 2.90 7.27
N ALA A 155 13.13 2.91 8.59
CA ALA A 155 12.12 3.44 9.51
C ALA A 155 11.81 4.92 9.23
N ALA A 156 12.84 5.73 8.99
CA ALA A 156 12.71 7.13 8.61
C ALA A 156 12.00 7.29 7.25
N HIS A 157 12.38 6.49 6.25
CA HIS A 157 11.70 6.50 4.95
C HIS A 157 10.22 6.10 5.07
N ALA A 158 9.91 5.05 5.84
CA ALA A 158 8.54 4.61 6.08
C ALA A 158 7.71 5.71 6.76
N ALA A 159 8.26 6.40 7.77
CA ALA A 159 7.60 7.54 8.40
C ALA A 159 7.32 8.66 7.41
N GLN A 160 8.30 9.03 6.57
CA GLN A 160 8.11 10.03 5.52
C GLN A 160 7.02 9.62 4.51
N GLN A 161 6.93 8.34 4.13
CA GLN A 161 5.87 7.86 3.25
C GLN A 161 4.49 7.96 3.91
N VAL A 162 4.37 7.66 5.21
CA VAL A 162 3.11 7.82 5.96
C VAL A 162 2.71 9.29 6.04
N GLU A 163 3.65 10.18 6.33
CA GLU A 163 3.41 11.63 6.34
C GLU A 163 3.00 12.15 4.97
N LYS A 164 3.68 11.70 3.91
CA LYS A 164 3.34 12.05 2.53
C LYS A 164 1.96 11.52 2.16
N GLU A 165 1.62 10.27 2.46
CA GLU A 165 0.30 9.72 2.19
C GLU A 165 -0.79 10.50 2.93
N ALA A 166 -0.54 10.87 4.19
CA ALA A 166 -1.46 11.71 4.95
C ALA A 166 -1.61 13.11 4.33
N ALA A 167 -0.52 13.72 3.87
CA ALA A 167 -0.54 15.01 3.17
C ALA A 167 -1.28 14.92 1.84
N ASP A 168 -1.06 13.86 1.06
CA ASP A 168 -1.73 13.59 -0.21
C ASP A 168 -3.24 13.39 0.00
N LYS A 169 -3.66 12.65 1.04
CA LYS A 169 -5.08 12.53 1.44
C LYS A 169 -5.70 13.88 1.81
N VAL A 170 -4.97 14.71 2.57
CA VAL A 170 -5.42 16.07 2.92
C VAL A 170 -5.55 16.94 1.66
N ALA A 171 -4.59 16.87 0.75
CA ALA A 171 -4.61 17.61 -0.51
C ALA A 171 -5.78 17.17 -1.41
N ALA A 172 -5.99 15.86 -1.55
CA ALA A 172 -7.11 15.29 -2.30
C ALA A 172 -8.47 15.75 -1.74
N ARG A 173 -8.65 15.69 -0.41
CA ARG A 173 -9.85 16.21 0.24
C ARG A 173 -10.06 17.70 -0.02
N ASN A 174 -9.00 18.51 0.14
CA ASN A 174 -9.10 19.94 -0.10
C ASN A 174 -9.42 20.26 -1.58
N ALA A 175 -8.92 19.46 -2.52
CA ALA A 175 -9.27 19.58 -3.94
C ALA A 175 -10.75 19.27 -4.18
N LEU A 176 -11.31 18.24 -3.53
CA LEU A 176 -12.75 17.97 -3.58
C LEU A 176 -13.56 19.14 -3.02
N ARG A 177 -13.15 19.72 -1.88
CA ARG A 177 -13.80 20.92 -1.31
C ARG A 177 -13.78 22.12 -2.24
N ALA A 178 -12.66 22.35 -2.92
CA ALA A 178 -12.51 23.44 -3.87
C ALA A 178 -13.35 23.24 -5.13
N ALA A 179 -13.52 21.99 -5.58
CA ALA A 179 -14.43 21.63 -6.68
C ALA A 179 -15.90 21.78 -6.27
N GLY A 180 -16.20 21.60 -4.98
CA GLY A 180 -17.53 21.71 -4.42
C GLY A 180 -18.44 20.53 -4.76
N VAL A 181 -19.73 20.69 -4.51
CA VAL A 181 -20.76 19.70 -4.81
C VAL A 181 -21.64 20.14 -5.98
N PRO A 182 -22.10 19.24 -6.85
CA PRO A 182 -23.04 19.59 -7.91
C PRO A 182 -24.33 20.20 -7.36
N ALA A 183 -24.81 21.28 -7.98
CA ALA A 183 -26.08 21.93 -7.64
C ALA A 183 -27.29 21.17 -8.21
N THR A 184 -27.43 19.89 -7.82
CA THR A 184 -28.55 19.05 -8.27
C THR A 184 -29.60 18.98 -7.17
N PRO A 185 -30.90 19.23 -7.47
CA PRO A 185 -31.97 19.06 -6.49
C PRO A 185 -31.98 17.62 -5.96
N ALA A 186 -32.07 17.49 -4.64
CA ALA A 186 -32.24 16.21 -3.97
C ALA A 186 -33.38 16.30 -2.95
N ALA A 187 -34.23 15.27 -2.91
CA ALA A 187 -35.27 15.14 -1.90
C ALA A 187 -34.68 14.65 -0.57
N ASP A 188 -35.26 15.05 0.55
CA ASP A 188 -34.89 14.45 1.83
C ASP A 188 -35.32 12.97 1.84
N ALA A 189 -34.40 12.10 2.27
CA ALA A 189 -34.68 10.69 2.40
C ALA A 189 -35.80 10.45 3.45
N PRO A 190 -36.74 9.54 3.19
CA PRO A 190 -37.75 9.14 4.15
C PRO A 190 -37.16 8.70 5.49
N ALA A 191 -37.81 9.10 6.59
CA ALA A 191 -37.29 8.88 7.95
C ALA A 191 -37.12 7.39 8.30
N ASP A 192 -37.92 6.50 7.72
CA ASP A 192 -37.82 5.04 7.88
C ASP A 192 -36.59 4.43 7.19
N ARG A 193 -35.84 5.23 6.41
CA ARG A 193 -34.59 4.83 5.75
C ARG A 193 -33.35 5.48 6.33
N VAL A 194 -33.47 6.25 7.41
CA VAL A 194 -32.34 6.88 8.11
C VAL A 194 -32.26 6.31 9.53
N PHE A 195 -31.22 5.52 9.80
CA PHE A 195 -31.16 4.59 10.93
C PHE A 195 -30.22 5.02 12.08
N ALA A 196 -29.29 5.95 11.82
CA ALA A 196 -28.32 6.38 12.82
C ALA A 196 -27.98 7.87 12.71
N TYR A 197 -27.56 8.48 13.82
CA TYR A 197 -27.10 9.88 13.90
C TYR A 197 -28.19 10.95 13.68
N GLN A 198 -29.44 10.67 14.01
CA GLN A 198 -30.54 11.67 13.98
C GLN A 198 -30.42 12.65 15.17
N GLU A 199 -29.96 12.14 16.30
CA GLU A 199 -29.74 12.90 17.52
C GLU A 199 -28.27 13.31 17.68
N PRO A 200 -27.99 14.46 18.31
CA PRO A 200 -26.62 14.86 18.60
C PRO A 200 -25.88 13.81 19.43
N VAL A 201 -24.68 13.46 19.00
CA VAL A 201 -23.79 12.59 19.79
C VAL A 201 -23.24 13.34 21.00
N ARG A 202 -22.86 12.62 22.05
CA ARG A 202 -22.22 13.21 23.24
C ARG A 202 -20.87 13.82 22.87
N GLY A 203 -20.66 15.08 23.25
CA GLY A 203 -19.43 15.82 22.97
C GLY A 203 -19.56 16.79 21.79
N PRO A 204 -18.44 17.30 21.25
CA PRO A 204 -18.48 18.16 20.06
C PRO A 204 -18.96 17.37 18.84
N TRP A 205 -19.96 17.91 18.15
CA TRP A 205 -20.55 17.32 16.95
C TRP A 205 -20.67 18.36 15.84
N GLY A 206 -20.86 17.89 14.62
CA GLY A 206 -21.23 18.70 13.46
C GLY A 206 -22.28 17.97 12.61
N THR A 207 -22.66 18.58 11.49
CA THR A 207 -23.64 18.01 10.57
C THR A 207 -22.95 17.46 9.33
N LEU A 208 -23.10 16.17 9.06
CA LEU A 208 -22.75 15.58 7.79
C LEU A 208 -24.01 15.47 6.94
N GLN A 209 -24.06 16.18 5.82
CA GLN A 209 -25.08 15.97 4.80
C GLN A 209 -24.53 15.01 3.75
N VAL A 210 -25.22 13.91 3.50
CA VAL A 210 -24.85 12.96 2.43
C VAL A 210 -25.92 13.00 1.35
N THR A 211 -25.52 13.12 0.09
CA THR A 211 -26.43 13.08 -1.07
C THR A 211 -25.98 12.02 -2.05
N ARG A 212 -26.91 11.20 -2.51
CA ARG A 212 -26.71 10.33 -3.66
C ARG A 212 -27.16 11.06 -4.92
N GLY A 213 -26.21 11.29 -5.82
CA GLY A 213 -26.41 11.87 -7.12
C GLY A 213 -27.23 11.02 -8.08
N LYS A 214 -27.85 11.66 -9.07
CA LYS A 214 -28.34 10.94 -10.25
C LYS A 214 -27.14 10.53 -11.09
N ALA A 215 -27.11 9.27 -11.49
CA ALA A 215 -26.19 8.77 -12.50
C ALA A 215 -26.96 7.94 -13.52
N TRP A 216 -26.40 7.80 -14.72
CA TRP A 216 -27.03 6.99 -15.78
C TRP A 216 -27.11 5.50 -15.38
N GLU A 217 -26.11 5.04 -14.63
CA GLU A 217 -25.96 3.71 -14.03
C GLU A 217 -26.71 3.56 -12.71
N ALA A 218 -27.35 4.63 -12.24
CA ALA A 218 -28.08 4.62 -10.99
C ALA A 218 -29.33 3.76 -11.18
N GLY A 219 -29.15 2.47 -10.91
CA GLY A 219 -30.22 1.48 -10.98
C GLY A 219 -31.24 1.71 -9.88
N ALA A 220 -32.38 1.04 -10.00
CA ALA A 220 -33.49 1.02 -9.04
C ALA A 220 -33.14 0.51 -7.62
N CYS A 221 -31.87 0.36 -7.29
CA CYS A 221 -31.38 -0.11 -6.00
C CYS A 221 -31.03 1.08 -5.10
N PHE A 222 -31.38 1.02 -3.83
CA PHE A 222 -30.84 1.94 -2.83
C PHE A 222 -29.34 1.71 -2.62
N ALA A 223 -28.66 2.74 -2.13
CA ALA A 223 -27.27 2.68 -1.69
C ALA A 223 -27.26 2.67 -0.17
N ALA A 224 -26.53 1.74 0.44
CA ALA A 224 -26.32 1.78 1.86
C ALA A 224 -25.20 2.77 2.18
N VAL A 225 -25.50 3.73 3.06
CA VAL A 225 -24.53 4.68 3.58
C VAL A 225 -24.11 4.21 4.98
N TYR A 226 -22.81 4.10 5.18
CA TYR A 226 -22.19 3.83 6.47
C TYR A 226 -21.41 5.06 6.91
N ILE A 227 -21.52 5.40 8.18
CA ILE A 227 -20.77 6.49 8.81
C ILE A 227 -19.98 5.88 9.94
N ASN A 228 -18.64 5.97 9.87
CA ASN A 228 -17.73 5.34 10.83
C ASN A 228 -18.07 3.86 11.07
N GLY A 229 -18.33 3.12 9.99
CA GLY A 229 -18.71 1.70 10.01
C GLY A 229 -20.15 1.40 10.47
N ARG A 230 -20.92 2.38 10.95
CA ARG A 230 -22.33 2.19 11.34
C ARG A 230 -23.25 2.46 10.16
N TRP A 231 -24.14 1.50 9.87
CA TRP A 231 -25.16 1.68 8.83
C TRP A 231 -26.12 2.81 9.20
N ALA A 232 -26.09 3.88 8.41
CA ALA A 232 -26.70 5.15 8.75
C ALA A 232 -27.93 5.46 7.89
N ALA A 233 -27.95 5.06 6.62
CA ALA A 233 -29.13 5.25 5.77
C ALA A 233 -29.16 4.32 4.55
N ARG A 234 -30.33 4.30 3.89
CA ARG A 234 -30.54 3.82 2.52
C ARG A 234 -30.99 5.00 1.66
N LEU A 235 -30.21 5.35 0.64
CA LEU A 235 -30.49 6.48 -0.24
C LEU A 235 -30.84 6.01 -1.67
N GLU A 236 -31.94 6.54 -2.19
CA GLU A 236 -32.28 6.48 -3.61
C GLU A 236 -31.54 7.56 -4.41
N ASP A 237 -31.74 7.56 -5.72
CA ASP A 237 -31.21 8.58 -6.59
C ASP A 237 -31.83 9.94 -6.30
N ALA A 238 -30.96 10.96 -6.26
CA ALA A 238 -31.35 12.31 -5.86
C ALA A 238 -31.99 12.38 -4.47
N GLU A 239 -31.51 11.55 -3.53
CA GLU A 239 -31.88 11.69 -2.12
C GLU A 239 -30.72 12.20 -1.26
N THR A 240 -31.08 12.91 -0.20
CA THR A 240 -30.15 13.40 0.80
C THR A 240 -30.60 13.09 2.22
N ALA A 241 -29.65 12.84 3.11
CA ALA A 241 -29.89 12.71 4.54
C ALA A 241 -28.85 13.52 5.31
N ARG A 242 -29.23 14.01 6.49
CA ARG A 242 -28.37 14.79 7.40
C ARG A 242 -28.15 14.01 8.69
N PHE A 243 -26.91 14.00 9.14
CA PHE A 243 -26.43 13.18 10.25
C PHE A 243 -25.66 14.06 11.23
N LYS A 244 -25.93 13.93 12.52
CA LYS A 244 -25.19 14.60 13.59
C LYS A 244 -24.07 13.67 14.07
N VAL A 245 -22.86 13.92 13.59
CA VAL A 245 -21.72 13.02 13.79
C VAL A 245 -20.68 13.67 14.72
N PRO A 246 -19.83 12.87 15.42
CA PRO A 246 -18.74 13.42 16.21
C PRO A 246 -17.83 14.31 15.37
N ALA A 247 -17.39 15.43 15.92
CA ALA A 247 -16.37 16.26 15.27
C ALA A 247 -15.04 15.50 15.19
N GLY A 248 -14.27 15.73 14.13
CA GLY A 248 -13.01 15.06 13.83
C GLY A 248 -13.03 14.34 12.49
N LYS A 249 -12.26 13.26 12.37
CA LYS A 249 -12.25 12.40 11.17
C LYS A 249 -13.59 11.64 11.08
N VAL A 250 -14.19 11.67 9.91
CA VAL A 250 -15.44 10.95 9.61
C VAL A 250 -15.23 10.13 8.35
N GLU A 251 -15.51 8.84 8.45
CA GLU A 251 -15.53 7.93 7.31
C GLU A 251 -16.96 7.84 6.78
N VAL A 252 -17.15 8.18 5.50
CA VAL A 252 -18.40 7.99 4.78
C VAL A 252 -18.18 6.89 3.76
N ALA A 253 -18.94 5.82 3.88
CA ALA A 253 -18.78 4.69 2.98
C ALA A 253 -20.10 4.29 2.34
N VAL A 254 -20.01 3.83 1.10
CA VAL A 254 -21.18 3.47 0.29
C VAL A 254 -21.02 2.06 -0.26
N ALA A 255 -22.08 1.28 -0.19
CA ALA A 255 -22.09 -0.11 -0.65
C ALA A 255 -23.49 -0.53 -1.14
N ALA A 256 -23.60 -1.77 -1.61
CA ALA A 256 -24.88 -2.39 -1.91
C ALA A 256 -25.80 -2.37 -0.69
N ASP A 257 -27.10 -2.22 -0.94
CA ASP A 257 -28.12 -2.22 0.11
C ASP A 257 -28.29 -3.62 0.74
N PRO A 258 -28.02 -3.79 2.05
CA PRO A 258 -28.22 -5.07 2.74
C PRO A 258 -29.67 -5.57 2.71
N GLN A 259 -30.63 -4.64 2.62
CA GLN A 259 -32.06 -4.94 2.49
C GLN A 259 -32.52 -5.00 1.02
N GLY A 260 -31.60 -4.88 0.07
CA GLY A 260 -31.88 -5.02 -1.35
C GLY A 260 -32.36 -6.43 -1.71
N ARG A 261 -33.13 -6.54 -2.79
CA ARG A 261 -33.56 -7.82 -3.35
C ARG A 261 -32.74 -8.15 -4.60
N GLY A 262 -32.45 -9.43 -4.81
CA GLY A 262 -31.74 -9.92 -5.99
C GLY A 262 -30.39 -9.23 -6.19
N THR A 263 -30.17 -8.68 -7.39
CA THR A 263 -28.93 -8.00 -7.78
C THR A 263 -28.63 -6.75 -6.95
N CYS A 264 -29.63 -6.10 -6.34
CA CYS A 264 -29.41 -4.93 -5.49
C CYS A 264 -28.64 -5.21 -4.19
N ARG A 265 -28.63 -6.47 -3.73
CA ARG A 265 -27.88 -6.89 -2.52
C ARG A 265 -26.46 -7.33 -2.81
N PHE A 266 -26.22 -7.89 -4.00
CA PHE A 266 -24.95 -8.54 -4.36
C PHE A 266 -24.15 -7.77 -5.42
N GLY A 267 -24.72 -6.72 -6.02
CA GLY A 267 -24.14 -6.01 -7.16
C GLY A 267 -22.96 -5.10 -6.83
N GLN A 268 -22.72 -4.76 -5.56
CA GLN A 268 -21.58 -3.94 -5.10
C GLN A 268 -21.02 -4.57 -3.81
N SER A 269 -20.14 -5.57 -3.96
CA SER A 269 -19.57 -6.31 -2.83
C SER A 269 -18.46 -5.57 -2.09
N THR A 270 -17.95 -4.46 -2.67
CA THR A 270 -16.91 -3.63 -2.08
C THR A 270 -17.49 -2.31 -1.59
N GLN A 271 -17.22 -2.01 -0.34
CA GLN A 271 -17.54 -0.72 0.27
C GLN A 271 -16.53 0.32 -0.24
N GLU A 272 -17.02 1.34 -0.92
CA GLU A 272 -16.20 2.49 -1.34
C GLU A 272 -16.18 3.52 -0.22
N VAL A 273 -15.01 4.00 0.15
CA VAL A 273 -14.79 4.81 1.36
C VAL A 273 -14.27 6.19 1.00
N HIS A 274 -14.88 7.22 1.59
CA HIS A 274 -14.44 8.60 1.54
C HIS A 274 -14.19 9.11 2.96
N GLU A 275 -12.98 9.59 3.21
CA GLU A 275 -12.61 10.21 4.48
C GLU A 275 -12.76 11.74 4.41
N THR A 276 -13.46 12.31 5.38
CA THR A 276 -13.56 13.75 5.56
C THR A 276 -13.24 14.17 6.99
N VAL A 277 -13.18 15.48 7.23
CA VAL A 277 -12.95 16.06 8.56
C VAL A 277 -14.02 17.11 8.83
N LEU A 278 -14.65 17.00 10.00
CA LEU A 278 -15.74 17.86 10.42
C LEU A 278 -15.36 18.61 11.70
N ALA A 279 -15.37 19.94 11.68
CA ALA A 279 -15.21 20.76 12.88
C ALA A 279 -16.52 20.83 13.70
N LYS A 280 -16.41 21.27 14.96
CA LYS A 280 -17.57 21.45 15.84
C LYS A 280 -18.55 22.47 15.23
N GLY A 281 -19.81 22.08 15.06
CA GLY A 281 -20.86 22.92 14.49
C GLY A 281 -20.73 23.17 12.98
N GLU A 282 -19.71 22.61 12.33
CA GLU A 282 -19.55 22.69 10.87
C GLU A 282 -20.56 21.78 10.18
N THR A 283 -20.98 22.17 8.99
CA THR A 283 -21.72 21.31 8.09
C THR A 283 -20.85 20.96 6.89
N VAL A 284 -20.58 19.67 6.68
CA VAL A 284 -19.93 19.18 5.45
C VAL A 284 -20.97 18.42 4.64
N HIS A 285 -21.05 18.76 3.36
CA HIS A 285 -21.87 18.07 2.39
C HIS A 285 -20.98 17.14 1.57
N VAL A 286 -21.18 15.83 1.71
CA VAL A 286 -20.59 14.80 0.86
C VAL A 286 -21.63 14.37 -0.17
N TYR A 287 -21.26 14.43 -1.43
CA TYR A 287 -22.04 13.94 -2.55
C TYR A 287 -21.34 12.74 -3.16
N PHE A 288 -22.10 11.71 -3.55
CA PHE A 288 -21.55 10.60 -4.31
C PHE A 288 -22.46 10.18 -5.46
N ALA A 289 -21.88 9.69 -6.54
CA ALA A 289 -22.62 9.11 -7.67
C ALA A 289 -21.89 7.87 -8.21
N TYR A 290 -22.64 6.87 -8.70
CA TYR A 290 -22.06 5.68 -9.31
C TYR A 290 -21.83 5.92 -10.80
N ASN A 291 -20.56 6.05 -11.21
CA ASN A 291 -20.14 6.19 -12.61
C ASN A 291 -18.88 5.33 -12.81
N GLY A 292 -19.06 4.02 -13.05
CA GLY A 292 -17.96 3.06 -13.00
C GLY A 292 -17.34 2.91 -11.59
N GLY A 293 -18.19 2.91 -10.56
CA GLY A 293 -17.81 2.96 -9.14
C GLY A 293 -18.25 4.26 -8.45
N ALA A 294 -18.16 4.33 -7.12
CA ALA A 294 -18.55 5.53 -6.37
C ALA A 294 -17.54 6.67 -6.62
N LYS A 295 -18.04 7.82 -7.05
CA LYS A 295 -17.26 9.06 -7.18
C LYS A 295 -17.78 10.05 -6.16
N PHE A 296 -16.89 10.53 -5.31
CA PHE A 296 -17.22 11.47 -4.24
C PHE A 296 -16.86 12.91 -4.62
N SER A 297 -17.64 13.86 -4.11
CA SER A 297 -17.29 15.26 -4.01
C SER A 297 -17.74 15.79 -2.65
N GLU A 298 -17.15 16.89 -2.19
CA GLU A 298 -17.56 17.47 -0.92
C GLU A 298 -17.49 19.00 -0.92
N ALA A 299 -18.24 19.61 -0.02
CA ALA A 299 -18.19 21.05 0.24
C ALA A 299 -18.41 21.31 1.73
N VAL A 300 -17.66 22.24 2.29
CA VAL A 300 -18.00 22.83 3.59
C VAL A 300 -19.11 23.83 3.35
N GLN A 301 -20.25 23.65 4.00
CA GLN A 301 -21.35 24.59 3.94
C GLN A 301 -21.14 25.67 5.00
N ALA A 302 -21.47 26.92 4.64
CA ALA A 302 -21.54 27.99 5.63
C ALA A 302 -22.55 27.59 6.73
N PRO A 303 -22.34 28.03 7.98
CA PRO A 303 -23.35 27.84 9.03
C PRO A 303 -24.68 28.39 8.51
N VAL A 304 -25.72 27.55 8.48
CA VAL A 304 -27.07 28.03 8.19
C VAL A 304 -27.41 28.98 9.35
N ALA A 305 -27.56 30.27 9.05
CA ALA A 305 -27.97 31.25 10.04
C ALA A 305 -29.32 30.80 10.65
N PRO A 306 -29.51 30.97 11.97
CA PRO A 306 -30.69 30.47 12.69
C PRO A 306 -32.01 31.06 12.16
#